data_AF-A0AAE9SEN7-F1
#
_entry.id   AF-A0AAE9SEN7-F1
#
_cell.length_a   1.000
_cell.length_b   1.000
_cell.length_c   1.000
_cell.angle_alpha   90.00
_cell.angle_beta   90.00
_cell.angle_gamma   90.00
#
_symmetry.space_group_name_H-M   'P 1'
#
loop_
_entity.id
_entity.type
_entity.pdbx_description
1 polymer ?
#
loop_
_entity_poly.entity_id
_entity_poly.type
_entity_poly.pdbx_seq_one_letter_code
_entity_poly.pdbx_strand_id
1 'polypeptide(L)'
;MKKDILHNLENLLKRSLIQLKGATLEKIITSYINETNQHYLSIGVNHYLEDEESIELNKLKKNPELKQFFQKAIEFKFNENQIIEKFKLNIQNAFAEIKVKDQSEQKVIRLQAIFLEYDLLPTASIYGYGKGDYLLLKKPKYLGFYPKDEIFISIEKIDYSTVWKNLISFNNTIEQYGIDDYIFESDIYLALKDAYIFKTYILLHKAFDGLGNKIFDGIEIEKPLMIYGSEHDCEAINIYMFE
;
A
#
# COMPACT_ATOMS: atom_id res chain seq x y z
N MET A 1 -20.45 6.15 -8.76
CA MET A 1 -18.99 6.39 -8.87
C MET A 1 -18.26 6.18 -7.56
N LYS A 2 -18.51 6.95 -6.48
CA LYS A 2 -17.87 6.71 -5.15
C LYS A 2 -18.04 5.27 -4.64
N LYS A 3 -19.27 4.74 -4.70
CA LYS A 3 -19.59 3.35 -4.35
C LYS A 3 -18.84 2.33 -5.20
N ASP A 4 -18.60 2.64 -6.47
CA ASP A 4 -17.89 1.76 -7.40
C ASP A 4 -16.39 1.69 -7.05
N ILE A 5 -15.80 2.82 -6.61
CA ILE A 5 -14.41 2.85 -6.12
C ILE A 5 -14.27 1.97 -4.88
N LEU A 6 -15.14 2.16 -3.88
CA LEU A 6 -15.11 1.36 -2.65
C LEU A 6 -15.28 -0.13 -2.96
N HIS A 7 -16.25 -0.47 -3.80
CA HIS A 7 -16.49 -1.85 -4.21
C HIS A 7 -15.28 -2.48 -4.93
N ASN A 8 -14.59 -1.71 -5.79
CA ASN A 8 -13.38 -2.18 -6.45
C ASN A 8 -12.26 -2.48 -5.44
N LEU A 9 -12.03 -1.59 -4.47
CA LEU A 9 -11.03 -1.79 -3.41
C LEU A 9 -11.37 -3.00 -2.53
N GLU A 10 -12.63 -3.17 -2.15
CA GLU A 10 -13.10 -4.34 -1.39
C GLU A 10 -12.91 -5.64 -2.15
N ASN A 11 -13.16 -5.65 -3.47
CA ASN A 11 -12.91 -6.80 -4.32
C ASN A 11 -11.42 -7.15 -4.44
N LEU A 12 -10.56 -6.14 -4.56
CA LEU A 12 -9.11 -6.33 -4.60
C LEU A 12 -8.61 -6.90 -3.26
N LEU A 13 -8.99 -6.30 -2.13
CA LEU A 13 -8.70 -6.82 -0.80
C LEU A 13 -9.16 -8.29 -0.64
N LYS A 14 -10.39 -8.59 -1.06
CA LYS A 14 -10.94 -9.95 -0.98
C LYS A 14 -10.08 -10.96 -1.75
N ARG A 15 -9.60 -10.59 -2.94
CA ARG A 15 -8.74 -11.47 -3.75
C ARG A 15 -7.41 -11.76 -3.05
N SER A 16 -6.77 -10.73 -2.49
CA SER A 16 -5.53 -10.87 -1.73
C SER A 16 -5.74 -11.78 -0.50
N LEU A 17 -6.81 -11.56 0.28
CA LEU A 17 -7.12 -12.37 1.45
C LEU A 17 -7.43 -13.85 1.13
N ILE A 18 -7.97 -14.15 -0.06
CA ILE A 18 -8.20 -15.54 -0.49
C ILE A 18 -6.87 -16.30 -0.62
N GLN A 19 -5.83 -15.65 -1.15
CA GLN A 19 -4.50 -16.26 -1.32
C GLN A 19 -3.80 -16.52 0.02
N LEU A 20 -4.11 -15.70 1.03
CA LEU A 20 -3.57 -15.85 2.40
C LEU A 20 -4.25 -16.95 3.21
N LYS A 21 -5.35 -17.53 2.71
CA LYS A 21 -6.14 -18.51 3.47
C LYS A 21 -5.34 -19.78 3.74
N GLY A 22 -5.00 -20.00 5.01
CA GLY A 22 -4.19 -21.15 5.43
C GLY A 22 -2.73 -21.05 5.01
N ALA A 23 -2.27 -19.85 4.63
CA ALA A 23 -0.86 -19.56 4.45
C ALA A 23 -0.12 -19.72 5.78
N THR A 24 1.10 -20.22 5.72
CA THR A 24 2.02 -20.31 6.85
C THR A 24 3.40 -19.94 6.35
N LEU A 25 4.24 -19.36 7.22
CA LEU A 25 5.64 -19.13 6.88
C LEU A 25 6.36 -20.41 6.43
N GLU A 26 6.01 -21.52 7.05
CA GLU A 26 6.54 -22.84 6.70
C GLU A 26 6.23 -23.25 5.25
N LYS A 27 5.04 -22.90 4.74
CA LYS A 27 4.70 -23.13 3.34
C LYS A 27 5.54 -22.26 2.42
N ILE A 28 5.72 -20.98 2.73
CA ILE A 28 6.54 -20.06 1.92
C ILE A 28 7.95 -20.61 1.78
N ILE A 29 8.62 -20.89 2.91
CA ILE A 29 10.01 -21.36 2.91
C ILE A 29 10.12 -22.74 2.25
N THR A 30 9.15 -23.64 2.48
CA THR A 30 9.19 -24.97 1.86
C THR A 30 8.97 -24.90 0.34
N SER A 31 8.11 -24.01 -0.16
CA SER A 31 7.94 -23.80 -1.60
C SER A 31 9.23 -23.29 -2.23
N TYR A 32 9.86 -22.28 -1.64
CA TYR A 32 11.15 -21.76 -2.10
C TYR A 32 12.22 -22.85 -2.19
N ILE A 33 12.46 -23.59 -1.09
CA ILE A 33 13.45 -24.69 -1.07
C ILE A 33 13.17 -25.71 -2.20
N ASN A 34 11.90 -26.06 -2.42
CA ASN A 34 11.53 -27.04 -3.43
C ASN A 34 11.75 -26.52 -4.85
N GLU A 35 11.34 -25.28 -5.13
CA GLU A 35 11.52 -24.62 -6.44
C GLU A 35 13.00 -24.47 -6.77
N THR A 36 13.80 -24.01 -5.82
CA THR A 36 15.25 -23.87 -5.95
C THR A 36 15.90 -25.23 -6.16
N ASN A 37 15.55 -26.26 -5.38
CA ASN A 37 16.08 -27.60 -5.58
C ASN A 37 15.77 -28.15 -6.98
N GLN A 38 14.55 -27.95 -7.49
CA GLN A 38 14.19 -28.36 -8.86
C GLN A 38 15.02 -27.62 -9.90
N HIS A 39 15.28 -26.32 -9.70
CA HIS A 39 16.15 -25.54 -10.57
C HIS A 39 17.58 -26.10 -10.59
N TYR A 40 18.20 -26.32 -9.43
CA TYR A 40 19.55 -26.89 -9.35
C TYR A 40 19.64 -28.29 -9.98
N LEU A 41 18.66 -29.16 -9.73
CA LEU A 41 18.59 -30.48 -10.37
C LEU A 41 18.52 -30.35 -11.91
N SER A 42 17.80 -29.37 -12.43
CA SER A 42 17.67 -29.15 -13.88
C SER A 42 18.98 -28.75 -14.58
N ILE A 43 19.94 -28.19 -13.83
CA ILE A 43 21.28 -27.83 -14.32
C ILE A 43 22.37 -28.83 -13.89
N GLY A 44 21.97 -29.99 -13.34
CA GLY A 44 22.87 -31.08 -12.98
C GLY A 44 23.53 -30.97 -11.60
N VAL A 45 23.02 -30.10 -10.73
CA VAL A 45 23.50 -29.96 -9.34
C VAL A 45 22.57 -30.74 -8.41
N ASN A 46 23.11 -31.76 -7.73
CA ASN A 46 22.31 -32.74 -6.97
C ASN A 46 22.31 -32.54 -5.45
N HIS A 47 23.02 -31.53 -4.93
CA HIS A 47 23.33 -31.38 -3.51
C HIS A 47 22.78 -30.10 -2.86
N TYR A 48 21.86 -29.37 -3.51
CA TYR A 48 21.30 -28.13 -2.93
C TYR A 48 20.66 -28.35 -1.55
N LEU A 49 20.03 -29.50 -1.30
CA LEU A 49 19.44 -29.77 0.02
C LEU A 49 20.48 -29.88 1.15
N GLU A 50 21.74 -30.16 0.80
CA GLU A 50 22.89 -30.22 1.71
C GLU A 50 23.60 -28.86 1.83
N ASP A 51 23.20 -27.86 1.04
CA ASP A 51 23.71 -26.50 1.08
C ASP A 51 23.33 -25.80 2.40
N GLU A 52 24.20 -24.92 2.87
CA GLU A 52 24.03 -24.13 4.08
C GLU A 52 22.72 -23.34 4.04
N GLU A 53 22.37 -22.76 2.89
CA GLU A 53 21.11 -22.03 2.70
C GLU A 53 19.89 -22.90 3.00
N SER A 54 19.79 -24.08 2.36
CA SER A 54 18.67 -25.02 2.56
C SER A 54 18.59 -25.48 4.02
N ILE A 55 19.74 -25.75 4.65
CA ILE A 55 19.81 -26.19 6.05
C ILE A 55 19.30 -25.09 6.98
N GLU A 56 19.76 -23.85 6.82
CA GLU A 56 19.34 -22.72 7.64
C GLU A 56 17.86 -22.40 7.46
N LEU A 57 17.36 -22.35 6.22
CA LEU A 57 15.93 -22.14 5.94
C LEU A 57 15.05 -23.23 6.56
N ASN A 58 15.49 -24.49 6.55
CA ASN A 58 14.78 -25.59 7.22
C ASN A 58 14.73 -25.46 8.75
N LYS A 59 15.71 -24.80 9.38
CA LYS A 59 15.66 -24.44 10.80
C LYS A 59 14.69 -23.27 11.02
N LEU A 60 14.85 -22.19 10.23
CA LEU A 60 14.09 -20.95 10.38
C LEU A 60 12.59 -21.13 10.13
N LYS A 61 12.19 -22.04 9.23
CA LYS A 61 10.77 -22.33 9.02
C LYS A 61 10.05 -22.90 10.24
N LYS A 62 10.78 -23.36 11.26
CA LYS A 62 10.26 -23.82 12.56
C LYS A 62 10.42 -22.78 13.68
N ASN A 63 11.02 -21.62 13.41
CA ASN A 63 11.27 -20.58 14.40
C ASN A 63 9.94 -20.02 14.97
N PRO A 64 9.71 -20.09 16.29
CA PRO A 64 8.45 -19.65 16.91
C PRO A 64 8.16 -18.15 16.76
N GLU A 65 9.19 -17.31 16.81
CA GLU A 65 9.07 -15.85 16.72
C GLU A 65 8.61 -15.44 15.31
N LEU A 66 9.31 -15.95 14.28
CA LEU A 66 8.94 -15.74 12.89
C LEU A 66 7.50 -16.21 12.59
N LYS A 67 7.13 -17.39 13.10
CA LYS A 67 5.74 -17.91 12.98
C LYS A 67 4.74 -16.97 13.66
N GLN A 68 5.06 -16.45 14.84
CA GLN A 68 4.17 -15.56 15.59
C GLN A 68 3.97 -14.22 14.87
N PHE A 69 5.03 -13.60 14.35
CA PHE A 69 4.90 -12.33 13.63
C PHE A 69 4.17 -12.49 12.31
N PHE A 70 4.44 -13.56 11.55
CA PHE A 70 3.67 -13.88 10.35
C PHE A 70 2.18 -14.05 10.68
N GLN A 71 1.85 -14.83 11.72
CA GLN A 71 0.48 -15.04 12.16
C GLN A 71 -0.23 -13.72 12.52
N LYS A 72 0.45 -12.81 13.24
CA LYS A 72 -0.08 -11.48 13.57
C LYS A 72 -0.31 -10.62 12.33
N ALA A 73 0.53 -10.74 11.32
CA ALA A 73 0.38 -10.00 10.06
C ALA A 73 -0.85 -10.50 9.27
N ILE A 74 -1.03 -11.82 9.15
CA ILE A 74 -2.17 -12.38 8.40
C ILE A 74 -3.50 -12.30 9.14
N GLU A 75 -3.51 -12.10 10.47
CA GLU A 75 -4.73 -11.97 11.27
C GLU A 75 -5.59 -10.75 10.90
N PHE A 76 -4.99 -9.71 10.32
CA PHE A 76 -5.73 -8.58 9.75
C PHE A 76 -6.70 -7.87 10.71
N LYS A 77 -6.32 -7.79 12.00
CA LYS A 77 -7.12 -7.15 13.06
C LYS A 77 -6.71 -5.68 13.24
N PHE A 78 -7.67 -4.77 13.04
CA PHE A 78 -7.45 -3.33 13.16
C PHE A 78 -8.54 -2.66 13.99
N ASN A 79 -8.17 -1.59 14.70
CA ASN A 79 -9.15 -0.63 15.22
C ASN A 79 -9.50 0.37 14.13
N GLU A 80 -10.43 0.00 13.23
CA GLU A 80 -10.76 0.82 12.05
C GLU A 80 -11.18 2.25 12.41
N ASN A 81 -11.99 2.42 13.46
CA ASN A 81 -12.48 3.74 13.86
C ASN A 81 -11.33 4.66 14.28
N GLN A 82 -10.41 4.16 15.10
CA GLN A 82 -9.24 4.93 15.52
C GLN A 82 -8.35 5.32 14.32
N ILE A 83 -8.16 4.40 13.37
CA ILE A 83 -7.37 4.65 12.17
C ILE A 83 -8.05 5.70 11.28
N ILE A 84 -9.36 5.58 11.06
CA ILE A 84 -10.14 6.53 10.26
C ILE A 84 -10.03 7.93 10.85
N GLU A 85 -10.20 8.09 12.17
CA GLU A 85 -10.06 9.40 12.82
C GLU A 85 -8.64 9.96 12.72
N LYS A 86 -7.61 9.10 12.83
CA LYS A 86 -6.22 9.51 12.59
C LYS A 86 -5.99 9.99 11.16
N PHE A 87 -6.49 9.27 10.16
CA PHE A 87 -6.43 9.69 8.76
C PHE A 87 -7.17 11.00 8.53
N LYS A 88 -8.34 11.19 9.14
CA LYS A 88 -9.06 12.46 9.04
C LYS A 88 -8.22 13.63 9.54
N LEU A 89 -7.60 13.48 10.71
CA LEU A 89 -6.71 14.49 11.28
C LEU A 89 -5.50 14.76 10.37
N ASN A 90 -4.85 13.71 9.86
CA ASN A 90 -3.72 13.86 8.94
C ASN A 90 -4.12 14.63 7.67
N ILE A 91 -5.22 14.25 7.03
CA ILE A 91 -5.75 14.90 5.84
C ILE A 91 -6.07 16.37 6.13
N GLN A 92 -6.78 16.66 7.22
CA GLN A 92 -7.14 18.04 7.60
C GLN A 92 -5.91 18.91 7.82
N ASN A 93 -4.92 18.41 8.57
CA ASN A 93 -3.68 19.15 8.83
C ASN A 93 -2.90 19.39 7.53
N ALA A 94 -2.80 18.39 6.66
CA ALA A 94 -2.11 18.51 5.39
C ALA A 94 -2.73 19.59 4.49
N PHE A 95 -4.06 19.59 4.33
CA PHE A 95 -4.75 20.61 3.53
C PHE A 95 -4.75 21.99 4.18
N ALA A 96 -4.72 22.08 5.52
CA ALA A 96 -4.51 23.37 6.18
C ALA A 96 -3.12 23.96 5.86
N GLU A 97 -2.07 23.13 5.85
CA GLU A 97 -0.72 23.58 5.47
C GLU A 97 -0.63 23.99 3.99
N ILE A 98 -1.23 23.20 3.08
CA ILE A 98 -1.24 23.50 1.64
C ILE A 98 -1.85 24.89 1.38
N LYS A 99 -2.97 25.22 2.05
CA LYS A 99 -3.64 26.52 1.93
C LYS A 99 -2.76 27.71 2.31
N VAL A 100 -1.88 27.54 3.29
CA VAL A 100 -0.97 28.62 3.74
C VAL A 100 0.12 28.89 2.70
N LYS A 101 0.58 27.86 1.97
CA LYS A 101 1.66 27.96 0.99
C LYS A 101 1.22 28.54 -0.36
N ASP A 102 -0.04 28.31 -0.77
CA ASP A 102 -0.55 28.65 -2.11
C ASP A 102 -0.95 30.13 -2.30
N GLN A 103 -0.88 30.95 -1.25
CA GLN A 103 -1.28 32.37 -1.33
C GLN A 103 -0.26 33.30 -2.01
N SER A 104 0.90 32.79 -2.45
CA SER A 104 1.99 33.62 -3.01
C SER A 104 2.12 33.60 -4.53
N GLU A 105 1.46 32.69 -5.27
CA GLU A 105 1.68 32.52 -6.72
C GLU A 105 0.36 32.51 -7.49
N GLN A 106 -0.03 33.67 -8.03
CA GLN A 106 -1.28 33.89 -8.78
C GLN A 106 -1.32 33.16 -10.14
N LYS A 107 -1.54 31.84 -10.14
CA LYS A 107 -2.18 31.13 -11.26
C LYS A 107 -3.38 30.37 -10.74
N VAL A 108 -4.55 30.66 -11.30
CA VAL A 108 -5.80 29.96 -10.97
C VAL A 108 -5.78 28.57 -11.64
N ILE A 109 -4.97 27.66 -11.10
CA ILE A 109 -4.98 26.24 -11.49
C ILE A 109 -5.96 25.54 -10.56
N ARG A 110 -7.00 24.93 -11.14
CA ARG A 110 -8.01 24.19 -10.39
C ARG A 110 -7.54 22.77 -10.15
N LEU A 111 -7.57 22.35 -8.89
CA LEU A 111 -7.21 20.99 -8.46
C LEU A 111 -8.24 19.98 -9.01
N GLN A 112 -7.79 19.04 -9.85
CA GLN A 112 -8.62 17.98 -10.42
C GLN A 112 -8.16 16.56 -10.01
N ALA A 113 -6.91 16.40 -9.58
CA ALA A 113 -6.43 15.13 -9.04
C ALA A 113 -5.49 15.31 -7.84
N ILE A 114 -5.54 14.32 -6.95
CA ILE A 114 -4.62 14.16 -5.83
C ILE A 114 -4.03 12.76 -5.87
N PHE A 115 -2.71 12.64 -5.72
CA PHE A 115 -2.01 11.39 -5.54
C PHE A 115 -1.48 11.29 -4.11
N LEU A 116 -1.80 10.18 -3.45
CA LEU A 116 -1.21 9.79 -2.19
C LEU A 116 -0.12 8.76 -2.49
N GLU A 117 1.13 9.21 -2.52
CA GLU A 117 2.27 8.35 -2.86
C GLU A 117 3.09 8.08 -1.61
N TYR A 118 3.34 6.79 -1.34
CA TYR A 118 4.27 6.36 -0.32
C TYR A 118 5.46 5.66 -0.98
N ASP A 119 6.61 5.68 -0.32
CA ASP A 119 7.84 5.02 -0.78
C ASP A 119 8.20 3.92 0.24
N LEU A 120 9.46 3.81 0.64
CA LEU A 120 9.94 2.83 1.62
C LEU A 120 9.23 2.92 2.99
N LEU A 121 8.81 4.11 3.40
CA LEU A 121 8.16 4.34 4.69
C LEU A 121 6.64 4.26 4.58
N PRO A 122 5.95 3.84 5.66
CA PRO A 122 4.49 3.77 5.70
C PRO A 122 3.87 5.17 5.88
N THR A 123 4.31 6.14 5.09
CA THR A 123 3.86 7.53 5.11
C THR A 123 3.69 8.02 3.69
N ALA A 124 2.49 8.48 3.34
CA ALA A 124 2.22 9.03 2.03
C ALA A 124 2.37 10.54 2.00
N SER A 125 3.05 11.01 0.96
CA SER A 125 3.06 12.39 0.49
C SER A 125 1.77 12.67 -0.32
N ILE A 126 1.37 13.94 -0.40
CA ILE A 126 0.19 14.38 -1.14
C ILE A 126 0.65 15.28 -2.29
N TYR A 127 0.34 14.87 -3.51
CA TYR A 127 0.62 15.61 -4.74
C TYR A 127 -0.69 16.08 -5.34
N GLY A 128 -0.81 17.38 -5.61
CA GLY A 128 -1.99 17.99 -6.22
C GLY A 128 -1.72 18.37 -7.66
N TYR A 129 -2.65 18.04 -8.55
CA TYR A 129 -2.53 18.33 -9.98
C TYR A 129 -3.77 19.01 -10.55
N GLY A 130 -3.49 19.85 -11.56
CA GLY A 130 -4.45 20.60 -12.34
C GLY A 130 -5.24 19.72 -13.32
N LYS A 131 -5.63 20.30 -14.46
CA LYS A 131 -6.53 19.66 -15.41
C LYS A 131 -5.86 18.47 -16.12
N GLY A 132 -6.58 17.36 -16.25
CA GLY A 132 -6.12 16.16 -16.95
C GLY A 132 -7.21 15.12 -17.20
N ASP A 133 -6.86 14.08 -17.97
CA ASP A 133 -7.76 12.98 -18.32
C ASP A 133 -7.71 11.87 -17.25
N TYR A 134 -8.10 12.22 -16.02
CA TYR A 134 -8.06 11.32 -14.87
C TYR A 134 -9.17 10.26 -14.95
N LEU A 135 -8.75 9.00 -15.13
CA LEU A 135 -9.65 7.87 -15.34
C LEU A 135 -10.04 7.16 -14.05
N LEU A 136 -11.26 6.61 -14.03
CA LEU A 136 -11.67 5.63 -13.03
C LEU A 136 -11.05 4.26 -13.34
N LEU A 137 -10.19 3.79 -12.45
CA LEU A 137 -9.44 2.55 -12.56
C LEU A 137 -10.16 1.41 -11.85
N LYS A 138 -10.32 0.28 -12.56
CA LYS A 138 -10.90 -0.97 -12.01
C LYS A 138 -9.85 -1.88 -11.37
N LYS A 139 -8.58 -1.66 -11.68
CA LYS A 139 -7.40 -2.39 -11.18
C LYS A 139 -6.20 -1.45 -11.18
N PRO A 140 -5.16 -1.71 -10.39
CA PRO A 140 -3.92 -0.93 -10.44
C PRO A 140 -3.40 -0.84 -11.88
N LYS A 141 -3.02 0.35 -12.31
CA LYS A 141 -2.39 0.60 -13.63
C LYS A 141 -1.36 1.72 -13.55
N TYR A 142 -0.30 1.58 -14.33
CA TYR A 142 0.55 2.72 -14.70
C TYR A 142 -0.29 3.74 -15.46
N LEU A 143 -0.21 4.99 -15.04
CA LEU A 143 -0.81 6.09 -15.77
C LEU A 143 0.13 6.46 -16.92
N GLY A 144 -0.35 6.28 -18.15
CA GLY A 144 0.43 6.58 -19.37
C GLY A 144 0.66 8.08 -19.62
N PHE A 145 0.30 8.93 -18.66
CA PHE A 145 0.56 10.36 -18.67
C PHE A 145 1.12 10.77 -17.31
N TYR A 146 2.24 11.49 -17.33
CA TYR A 146 2.70 12.23 -16.16
C TYR A 146 1.88 13.53 -16.10
N PRO A 147 1.18 13.82 -14.99
CA PRO A 147 0.48 15.09 -14.85
C PRO A 147 1.47 16.26 -15.05
N LYS A 148 1.14 17.20 -15.94
CA LYS A 148 2.04 18.31 -16.29
C LYS A 148 1.85 19.56 -15.42
N ASP A 149 0.68 19.68 -14.79
CA ASP A 149 0.29 20.84 -14.01
C ASP A 149 0.30 20.49 -12.52
N GLU A 150 1.50 20.31 -11.95
CA GLU A 150 1.63 20.18 -10.49
C GLU A 150 1.27 21.50 -9.81
N ILE A 151 0.36 21.44 -8.84
CA ILE A 151 -0.11 22.57 -8.05
C ILE A 151 0.64 22.62 -6.72
N PHE A 152 0.76 21.47 -6.05
CA PHE A 152 1.44 21.39 -4.76
C PHE A 152 2.04 20.01 -4.51
N ILE A 153 3.09 20.01 -3.67
CA ILE A 153 3.64 18.83 -3.02
C ILE A 153 3.61 19.03 -1.51
N SER A 154 3.08 18.06 -0.79
CA SER A 154 3.10 18.02 0.67
C SER A 154 3.67 16.69 1.14
N ILE A 155 4.92 16.71 1.58
CA ILE A 155 5.72 15.50 1.85
C ILE A 155 5.28 14.84 3.17
N GLU A 156 5.16 13.50 3.16
CA GLU A 156 5.00 12.61 4.33
C GLU A 156 3.88 13.04 5.30
N LYS A 157 2.65 13.18 4.77
CA LYS A 157 1.53 13.73 5.54
C LYS A 157 0.56 12.72 6.10
N ILE A 158 0.38 11.59 5.43
CA ILE A 158 -0.60 10.58 5.83
C ILE A 158 0.12 9.36 6.37
N ASP A 159 0.01 9.12 7.68
CA ASP A 159 0.75 8.06 8.37
C ASP A 159 -0.01 6.72 8.38
N TYR A 160 0.47 5.77 7.57
CA TYR A 160 -0.06 4.41 7.44
C TYR A 160 0.46 3.44 8.51
N SER A 161 1.44 3.82 9.32
CA SER A 161 2.12 2.94 10.29
C SER A 161 1.17 2.21 11.24
N THR A 162 0.03 2.82 11.57
CA THR A 162 -0.97 2.21 12.45
C THR A 162 -1.70 1.05 11.77
N VAL A 163 -1.95 1.14 10.46
CA VAL A 163 -2.46 0.02 9.68
C VAL A 163 -1.36 -1.03 9.51
N TRP A 164 -0.14 -0.60 9.18
CA TRP A 164 0.94 -1.48 8.75
C TRP A 164 1.77 -2.06 9.88
N LYS A 165 1.49 -1.72 11.14
CA LYS A 165 2.29 -2.10 12.32
C LYS A 165 2.69 -3.58 12.34
N ASN A 166 1.75 -4.49 12.09
CA ASN A 166 2.03 -5.92 12.13
C ASN A 166 2.85 -6.39 10.91
N LEU A 167 2.62 -5.80 9.73
CA LEU A 167 3.43 -6.05 8.54
C LEU A 167 4.88 -5.59 8.77
N ILE A 168 5.06 -4.34 9.24
CA ILE A 168 6.38 -3.79 9.56
C ILE A 168 7.10 -4.65 10.60
N SER A 169 6.39 -5.08 11.66
CA SER A 169 6.98 -5.97 12.67
C SER A 169 7.43 -7.29 12.06
N PHE A 170 6.68 -7.85 11.12
CA PHE A 170 7.05 -9.06 10.41
C PHE A 170 8.25 -8.83 9.48
N ASN A 171 8.26 -7.77 8.68
CA ASN A 171 9.34 -7.39 7.78
C ASN A 171 10.67 -7.22 8.54
N ASN A 172 10.66 -6.43 9.61
CA ASN A 172 11.85 -6.26 10.45
C ASN A 172 12.34 -7.59 11.04
N THR A 173 11.43 -8.53 11.33
CA THR A 173 11.81 -9.84 11.86
C THR A 173 12.48 -10.67 10.77
N ILE A 174 11.94 -10.73 9.54
CA ILE A 174 12.56 -11.51 8.47
C ILE A 174 13.90 -10.93 8.00
N GLU A 175 14.05 -9.61 7.98
CA GLU A 175 15.32 -8.92 7.73
C GLU A 175 16.35 -9.24 8.83
N GLN A 176 15.93 -9.25 10.11
CA GLN A 176 16.81 -9.62 11.22
C GLN A 176 17.35 -11.06 11.08
N TYR A 177 16.56 -11.96 10.51
CA TYR A 177 16.98 -13.34 10.23
C TYR A 177 17.66 -13.50 8.86
N GLY A 178 17.79 -12.43 8.06
CA GLY A 178 18.42 -12.46 6.74
C GLY A 178 17.70 -13.37 5.75
N ILE A 179 16.37 -13.43 5.81
CA ILE A 179 15.55 -14.24 4.90
C ILE A 179 14.54 -13.42 4.10
N ASP A 180 14.64 -12.11 4.13
CA ASP A 180 13.77 -11.17 3.45
C ASP A 180 13.74 -11.39 1.93
N ASP A 181 14.89 -11.56 1.29
CA ASP A 181 14.98 -11.84 -0.16
C ASP A 181 14.16 -13.08 -0.57
N TYR A 182 14.13 -14.12 0.26
CA TYR A 182 13.38 -15.35 -0.03
C TYR A 182 11.87 -15.23 0.22
N ILE A 183 11.47 -14.31 1.08
CA ILE A 183 10.08 -14.13 1.48
C ILE A 183 9.39 -13.07 0.63
N PHE A 184 10.06 -11.95 0.35
CA PHE A 184 9.49 -10.78 -0.32
C PHE A 184 9.02 -11.06 -1.74
N GLU A 185 9.66 -12.00 -2.44
CA GLU A 185 9.26 -12.39 -3.80
C GLU A 185 8.14 -13.43 -3.84
N SER A 186 7.75 -14.00 -2.69
CA SER A 186 6.72 -15.04 -2.66
C SER A 186 5.32 -14.49 -2.94
N ASP A 187 4.51 -15.25 -3.70
CA ASP A 187 3.10 -14.93 -3.97
C ASP A 187 2.30 -14.63 -2.68
N ILE A 188 2.60 -15.35 -1.60
CA ILE A 188 1.95 -15.18 -0.30
C ILE A 188 2.31 -13.82 0.31
N TYR A 189 3.58 -13.42 0.26
CA TYR A 189 4.00 -12.12 0.78
C TYR A 189 3.45 -10.97 -0.07
N LEU A 190 3.49 -11.09 -1.39
CA LEU A 190 2.91 -10.10 -2.30
C LEU A 190 1.41 -9.93 -2.03
N ALA A 191 0.67 -11.03 -1.83
CA ALA A 191 -0.73 -10.99 -1.44
C ALA A 191 -0.94 -10.33 -0.05
N LEU A 192 -0.01 -10.52 0.88
CA LEU A 192 -0.06 -9.88 2.19
C LEU A 192 0.13 -8.37 2.07
N LYS A 193 1.16 -7.92 1.34
CA LYS A 193 1.44 -6.51 1.06
C LYS A 193 0.23 -5.84 0.40
N ASP A 194 -0.31 -6.47 -0.65
CA ASP A 194 -1.51 -6.00 -1.36
C ASP A 194 -2.71 -5.84 -0.42
N ALA A 195 -2.96 -6.82 0.45
CA ALA A 195 -4.04 -6.74 1.41
C ALA A 195 -3.88 -5.50 2.32
N TYR A 196 -2.66 -5.19 2.77
CA TYR A 196 -2.40 -4.03 3.62
C TYR A 196 -2.62 -2.71 2.87
N ILE A 197 -2.18 -2.64 1.61
CA ILE A 197 -2.38 -1.49 0.72
C ILE A 197 -3.89 -1.24 0.53
N PHE A 198 -4.64 -2.24 0.06
CA PHE A 198 -6.07 -2.08 -0.22
C PHE A 198 -6.87 -1.79 1.04
N LYS A 199 -6.48 -2.35 2.19
CA LYS A 199 -7.12 -2.01 3.46
C LYS A 199 -6.87 -0.56 3.86
N THR A 200 -5.63 -0.06 3.73
CA THR A 200 -5.32 1.35 3.94
C THR A 200 -6.20 2.23 3.05
N TYR A 201 -6.33 1.91 1.77
CA TYR A 201 -7.13 2.69 0.83
C TYR A 201 -8.63 2.68 1.15
N ILE A 202 -9.19 1.55 1.61
CA ILE A 202 -10.57 1.49 2.10
C ILE A 202 -10.78 2.40 3.32
N LEU A 203 -9.82 2.43 4.25
CA LEU A 203 -9.92 3.28 5.43
C LEU A 203 -9.76 4.77 5.08
N LEU A 204 -8.90 5.11 4.11
CA LEU A 204 -8.80 6.45 3.54
C LEU A 204 -10.07 6.86 2.82
N HIS A 205 -10.69 5.98 2.04
CA HIS A 205 -11.99 6.22 1.42
C HIS A 205 -13.02 6.65 2.45
N LYS A 206 -13.14 5.91 3.56
CA LYS A 206 -14.04 6.25 4.67
C LYS A 206 -13.67 7.58 5.34
N ALA A 207 -12.37 7.89 5.47
CA ALA A 207 -11.91 9.16 6.02
C ALA A 207 -12.31 10.35 5.12
N PHE A 208 -12.04 10.27 3.81
CA PHE A 208 -12.44 11.30 2.84
C PHE A 208 -13.96 11.49 2.79
N ASP A 209 -14.72 10.39 2.82
CA ASP A 209 -16.19 10.45 2.85
C ASP A 209 -16.72 11.18 4.08
N GLY A 210 -16.18 10.87 5.26
CA GLY A 210 -16.56 11.53 6.51
C GLY A 210 -16.11 12.99 6.62
N LEU A 211 -15.08 13.40 5.87
CA LEU A 211 -14.64 14.79 5.80
C LEU A 211 -15.50 15.61 4.84
N GLY A 212 -15.80 15.08 3.65
CA GLY A 212 -16.52 15.80 2.60
C GLY A 212 -15.73 16.99 2.02
N ASN A 213 -16.41 17.85 1.26
CA ASN A 213 -15.78 18.92 0.47
C ASN A 213 -15.08 20.01 1.31
N LYS A 214 -15.41 20.13 2.61
CA LYS A 214 -14.89 21.19 3.50
C LYS A 214 -13.36 21.21 3.64
N ILE A 215 -12.71 20.08 3.38
CA ILE A 215 -11.23 20.02 3.44
C ILE A 215 -10.58 20.91 2.38
N PHE A 216 -11.28 21.17 1.28
CA PHE A 216 -10.83 22.01 0.17
C PHE A 216 -11.26 23.47 0.30
N ASP A 217 -11.89 23.90 1.40
CA ASP A 217 -12.31 25.31 1.55
C ASP A 217 -11.12 26.26 1.34
N GLY A 218 -11.21 27.14 0.34
CA GLY A 218 -10.10 28.03 -0.05
C GLY A 218 -9.15 27.48 -1.12
N ILE A 219 -9.41 26.29 -1.65
CA ILE A 219 -8.73 25.70 -2.81
C ILE A 219 -9.76 25.57 -3.94
N GLU A 220 -9.46 26.10 -5.13
CA GLU A 220 -10.34 25.88 -6.28
C GLU A 220 -10.24 24.43 -6.77
N ILE A 221 -11.37 23.73 -6.81
CA ILE A 221 -11.46 22.35 -7.29
C ILE A 221 -12.22 22.27 -8.62
N GLU A 222 -11.72 21.46 -9.54
CA GLU A 222 -12.44 21.03 -10.75
C GLU A 222 -13.03 19.64 -10.47
N LYS A 223 -14.33 19.48 -10.73
CA LYS A 223 -15.04 18.22 -10.48
C LYS A 223 -15.16 17.39 -11.77
N PRO A 224 -15.03 16.05 -11.71
CA PRO A 224 -14.72 15.27 -10.51
C PRO A 224 -13.26 15.46 -10.06
N LEU A 225 -13.07 15.62 -8.75
CA LEU A 225 -11.73 15.63 -8.15
C LEU A 225 -11.38 14.19 -7.74
N MET A 226 -10.39 13.61 -8.42
CA MET A 226 -9.98 12.22 -8.25
C MET A 226 -8.88 12.08 -7.20
N ILE A 227 -9.00 11.10 -6.30
CA ILE A 227 -7.95 10.74 -5.35
C ILE A 227 -7.39 9.37 -5.74
N TYR A 228 -6.08 9.29 -5.94
CA TYR A 228 -5.34 8.08 -6.25
C TYR A 228 -4.40 7.70 -5.10
N GLY A 229 -4.09 6.41 -4.99
CA GLY A 229 -3.01 5.91 -4.16
C GLY A 229 -2.06 5.05 -5.00
N SER A 230 -0.77 5.17 -4.73
CA SER A 230 0.29 4.38 -5.35
C SER A 230 1.49 4.25 -4.42
N GLU A 231 2.25 3.17 -4.60
CA GLU A 231 3.67 3.17 -4.24
C GLU A 231 4.42 4.02 -5.27
N HIS A 232 5.47 4.72 -4.86
CA HIS A 232 6.22 5.59 -5.76
C HIS A 232 6.68 4.84 -7.00
N ASP A 233 6.54 5.47 -8.17
CA ASP A 233 6.82 4.90 -9.49
C ASP A 233 6.08 3.59 -9.84
N CYS A 234 5.02 3.25 -9.11
CA CYS A 234 4.22 2.04 -9.32
C CYS A 234 2.79 2.35 -9.79
N GLU A 235 1.99 1.30 -10.01
CA GLU A 235 0.61 1.43 -10.43
C GLU A 235 -0.28 2.20 -9.44
N ALA A 236 -1.10 3.10 -9.97
CA ALA A 236 -2.10 3.82 -9.21
C ALA A 236 -3.47 3.12 -9.22
N ILE A 237 -4.26 3.36 -8.18
CA ILE A 237 -5.69 2.99 -8.11
C ILE A 237 -6.48 4.12 -7.45
N ASN A 238 -7.74 4.31 -7.83
CA ASN A 238 -8.60 5.29 -7.16
C ASN A 238 -8.88 4.90 -5.71
N ILE A 239 -8.73 5.87 -4.81
CA ILE A 239 -9.14 5.77 -3.39
C ILE A 239 -10.52 6.40 -3.20
N TYR A 240 -10.73 7.59 -3.76
CA TYR A 240 -11.96 8.37 -3.57
C TYR A 240 -12.17 9.32 -4.76
N MET A 241 -13.36 9.90 -4.85
CA MET A 241 -13.68 10.94 -5.84
C MET A 241 -14.67 11.93 -5.22
N PHE A 242 -14.40 13.23 -5.34
CA PHE A 242 -15.35 14.27 -4.95
C PHE A 242 -16.18 14.72 -6.16
N GLU A 243 -17.51 14.75 -5.97
CA GLU A 243 -18.52 15.20 -6.93
C GLU A 243 -18.99 16.61 -6.61
#